data_AF-A0A3N5ZVU9-F1
#
_entry.id   AF-A0A3N5ZVU9-F1
#
_cell.length_a   1.000
_cell.length_b   1.000
_cell.length_c   1.000
_cell.angle_alpha   90.00
_cell.angle_beta   90.00
_cell.angle_gamma   90.00
#
_symmetry.space_group_name_H-M   'P 1'
#
loop_
_entity.id
_entity.type
_entity.pdbx_description
1 polymer ?
#
loop_
_entity_poly.entity_id
_entity_poly.type
_entity_poly.pdbx_seq_one_letter_code
_entity_poly.pdbx_strand_id
1 'polypeptide(L)'
;MSFLLEGIPALKLWVDTTQYRQVHHQASDTFDKVDSNSFHAGGAVVAATAHAIADQETRLAPHIGQDAVRQLLRAARLDVDLLYSLWKA
;
A
#
# COMPACT_ATOMS: atom_id res chain seq x y z
N MET A 1 -3.50 6.12 -1.31
CA MET A 1 -3.77 6.06 -2.77
C MET A 1 -3.17 7.25 -3.53
N SER A 2 -2.76 8.32 -2.85
CA SER A 2 -2.16 9.52 -3.46
C SER A 2 -0.95 9.24 -4.36
N PHE A 3 0.01 8.43 -3.92
CA PHE A 3 1.21 8.12 -4.70
C PHE A 3 0.92 7.48 -6.07
N LEU A 4 -0.10 6.62 -6.16
CA LEU A 4 -0.53 6.03 -7.44
C LEU A 4 -1.10 7.10 -8.39
N LEU A 5 -1.88 8.05 -7.85
CA LEU A 5 -2.43 9.15 -8.65
C LEU A 5 -1.35 10.09 -9.17
N GLU A 6 -0.23 10.20 -8.46
CA GLU A 6 0.96 10.92 -8.90
C GLU A 6 1.86 10.10 -9.85
N GLY A 7 1.55 8.83 -10.09
CA GLY A 7 2.35 7.97 -10.97
C GLY A 7 3.60 7.38 -10.31
N ILE A 8 3.68 7.43 -8.99
CA ILE A 8 4.76 6.86 -8.19
C ILE A 8 4.47 5.38 -7.94
N PRO A 9 5.38 4.45 -8.27
CA PRO A 9 5.25 3.04 -7.94
C PRO A 9 5.10 2.82 -6.44
N ALA A 10 4.15 1.97 -6.05
CA ALA A 10 3.87 1.65 -4.66
C ALA A 10 3.70 0.13 -4.49
N LEU A 11 4.25 -0.39 -3.39
CA LEU A 11 4.04 -1.76 -2.96
C LEU A 11 3.15 -1.77 -1.71
N LYS A 12 2.25 -2.74 -1.62
CA LYS A 12 1.44 -2.99 -0.43
C LYS A 12 1.75 -4.38 0.09
N LEU A 13 2.29 -4.46 1.31
CA LEU A 13 2.39 -5.73 2.01
C LEU A 13 0.98 -6.18 2.40
N TRP A 14 0.55 -7.32 1.85
CA TRP A 14 -0.68 -7.97 2.28
C TRP A 14 -0.40 -8.79 3.52
N VAL A 15 -1.23 -8.62 4.54
CA VAL A 15 -1.13 -9.29 5.84
C VAL A 15 -2.44 -10.02 6.13
N ASP A 16 -2.42 -10.93 7.12
CA ASP A 16 -3.66 -11.54 7.60
C ASP A 16 -4.57 -10.48 8.21
N THR A 17 -5.80 -10.41 7.73
CA THR A 17 -6.83 -9.47 8.21
C THR A 17 -8.00 -10.19 8.88
N THR A 18 -7.87 -11.46 9.25
CA THR A 18 -8.95 -12.27 9.82
C THR A 18 -9.59 -11.61 11.05
N GLN A 19 -8.77 -11.04 11.93
CA GLN A 19 -9.27 -10.34 13.13
C GLN A 19 -9.58 -8.86 12.91
N TYR A 20 -9.19 -8.28 11.77
CA TYR A 20 -9.22 -6.83 11.55
C TYR A 20 -10.59 -6.23 11.85
N ARG A 21 -11.66 -6.75 11.23
CA ARG A 21 -13.02 -6.22 11.41
C ARG A 21 -13.59 -6.39 12.82
N GLN A 22 -13.00 -7.26 13.65
CA GLN A 22 -13.49 -7.56 14.99
C GLN A 22 -12.99 -6.54 16.02
N VAL A 23 -11.79 -5.99 15.80
CA VAL A 23 -11.13 -5.09 16.77
C VAL A 23 -10.88 -3.69 16.23
N HIS A 24 -10.79 -3.52 14.91
CA HIS A 24 -10.48 -2.23 14.28
C HIS A 24 -11.42 -1.10 14.74
N HIS A 25 -10.82 0.01 15.18
CA HIS A 25 -11.52 1.19 15.72
C HIS A 25 -12.40 0.89 16.95
N GLN A 26 -12.13 -0.19 17.69
CA GLN A 26 -12.79 -0.49 18.96
C GLN A 26 -11.86 -0.19 20.14
N ALA A 27 -12.44 0.03 21.32
CA ALA A 27 -11.65 0.16 22.56
C ALA A 27 -10.85 -1.11 22.91
N SER A 28 -11.21 -2.25 22.30
CA SER A 28 -10.50 -3.53 22.42
C SER A 28 -9.32 -3.68 21.45
N ASP A 29 -9.02 -2.68 20.63
CA ASP A 29 -7.82 -2.60 19.80
C ASP A 29 -6.59 -2.29 20.67
N THR A 30 -6.19 -3.28 21.44
CA THR A 30 -5.14 -3.18 22.46
C THR A 30 -3.98 -4.11 22.14
N PHE A 31 -2.84 -3.89 22.79
CA PHE A 31 -1.58 -4.58 22.48
C PHE A 31 -1.67 -6.12 22.57
N ASP A 32 -2.56 -6.66 23.40
CA ASP A 32 -2.78 -8.11 23.51
C ASP A 32 -3.38 -8.75 22.24
N LYS A 33 -3.85 -7.95 21.27
CA LYS A 33 -4.30 -8.42 19.95
C LYS A 33 -3.16 -8.55 18.93
N VAL A 34 -1.95 -8.09 19.27
CA VAL A 34 -0.80 -8.19 18.38
C VAL A 34 -0.24 -9.61 18.42
N ASP A 35 -0.26 -10.30 17.29
CA ASP A 35 0.50 -11.53 17.11
C ASP A 35 1.98 -11.20 16.88
N SER A 36 2.83 -11.55 17.86
CA SER A 36 4.26 -11.24 17.82
C SER A 36 4.97 -11.86 16.61
N ASN A 37 4.58 -13.06 16.19
CA ASN A 37 5.19 -13.74 15.05
C ASN A 37 4.90 -12.98 13.74
N SER A 38 3.64 -12.62 13.51
CA SER A 38 3.22 -11.82 12.36
C SER A 38 3.87 -10.44 12.36
N PHE A 39 3.98 -9.81 13.52
CA PHE A 39 4.67 -8.52 13.66
C PHE A 39 6.14 -8.60 13.26
N HIS A 40 6.89 -9.58 13.81
CA HIS A 40 8.30 -9.77 13.49
C HIS A 40 8.53 -10.18 12.03
N ALA A 41 7.70 -11.09 11.50
CA ALA A 41 7.78 -11.51 10.11
C ALA A 41 7.50 -10.34 9.15
N GLY A 42 6.45 -9.54 9.42
CA GLY A 42 6.13 -8.35 8.64
C GLY A 42 7.27 -7.32 8.67
N GLY A 43 7.83 -7.07 9.85
CA GLY A 43 9.00 -6.20 10.00
C GLY A 43 10.20 -6.66 9.19
N ALA A 44 10.51 -7.96 9.22
CA ALA A 44 11.60 -8.55 8.44
C ALA A 44 11.38 -8.39 6.94
N VAL A 45 10.16 -8.63 6.44
CA VAL A 45 9.81 -8.46 5.02
C VAL A 45 9.97 -7.00 4.58
N VAL A 46 9.49 -6.05 5.38
CA VAL A 46 9.65 -4.62 5.08
C VAL A 46 11.12 -4.23 5.03
N ALA A 47 11.91 -4.64 6.04
CA ALA A 47 13.34 -4.33 6.09
C ALA A 47 14.11 -4.90 4.90
N ALA A 48 13.91 -6.18 4.58
CA ALA A 48 14.57 -6.84 3.46
C ALA A 48 14.17 -6.23 2.12
N THR A 49 12.87 -5.95 1.91
CA THR A 49 12.37 -5.36 0.67
C THR A 49 12.88 -3.94 0.48
N ALA A 50 12.85 -3.12 1.53
CA ALA A 50 13.35 -1.75 1.48
C ALA A 50 14.86 -1.71 1.19
N HIS A 51 15.64 -2.58 1.83
CA HIS A 51 17.07 -2.69 1.57
C HIS A 51 17.34 -3.12 0.12
N ALA A 52 16.66 -4.17 -0.35
CA ALA A 52 16.83 -4.66 -1.72
C ALA A 52 16.49 -3.59 -2.78
N ILE A 53 15.44 -2.80 -2.57
CA ILE A 53 15.08 -1.70 -3.47
C ILE A 53 16.13 -0.58 -3.42
N ALA A 54 16.65 -0.26 -2.24
CA ALA A 54 17.64 0.80 -2.08
C ALA A 54 19.01 0.44 -2.68
N ASP A 55 19.38 -0.83 -2.65
CA ASP A 55 20.66 -1.34 -3.17
C ASP A 55 20.61 -1.69 -4.67
N GLN A 56 19.42 -1.62 -5.30
CA GLN A 56 19.26 -1.97 -6.70
C GLN A 56 19.86 -0.89 -7.62
N GLU A 57 20.70 -1.29 -8.57
CA GLU A 57 21.28 -0.38 -9.58
C GLU A 57 20.22 0.30 -10.47
N THR A 58 19.07 -0.36 -10.62
CA THR A 58 17.96 0.09 -11.44
C THR A 58 16.72 0.35 -10.59
N ARG A 59 15.90 1.31 -11.04
CA ARG A 59 14.63 1.59 -10.35
C ARG A 59 13.70 0.37 -10.46
N LEU A 60 13.02 0.05 -9.36
CA LEU A 60 12.03 -1.02 -9.29
C LEU A 60 10.96 -0.91 -10.40
N ALA A 61 10.49 0.31 -10.67
CA ALA A 61 9.54 0.62 -11.72
C ALA A 61 9.68 2.09 -12.15
N PRO A 62 9.26 2.45 -13.38
CA PRO A 62 9.27 3.83 -13.84
C PRO A 62 8.20 4.67 -13.13
N HIS A 63 8.45 5.97 -13.01
CA HIS A 63 7.40 6.94 -12.75
C HIS A 63 6.56 7.12 -14.01
N ILE A 64 5.25 6.95 -13.92
CA ILE A 64 4.36 7.03 -15.08
C ILE A 64 3.64 8.38 -15.15
N GLY A 65 3.36 8.85 -16.36
CA GLY A 65 2.63 10.11 -16.57
C GLY A 65 1.14 9.99 -16.23
N GLN A 66 0.46 11.13 -16.06
CA GLN A 66 -0.96 11.19 -15.68
C GLN A 66 -1.89 10.44 -16.64
N ASP A 67 -1.59 10.43 -17.95
CA ASP A 67 -2.39 9.67 -18.92
C ASP A 67 -2.28 8.15 -18.71
N ALA A 68 -1.07 7.66 -18.44
CA ALA A 68 -0.84 6.26 -18.12
C ALA A 68 -1.48 5.87 -16.78
N VAL A 69 -1.44 6.76 -15.77
CA VAL A 69 -2.18 6.57 -14.51
C VAL A 69 -3.67 6.41 -14.78
N ARG A 70 -4.27 7.31 -15.57
CA ARG A 70 -5.71 7.24 -15.92
C ARG A 70 -6.04 5.94 -16.66
N GLN A 71 -5.20 5.51 -17.59
CA GLN A 71 -5.39 4.24 -18.30
C GLN A 71 -5.33 3.05 -17.34
N LEU A 72 -4.37 3.04 -16.42
CA LEU A 72 -4.22 1.98 -15.41
C LEU A 72 -5.44 1.91 -14.48
N LEU A 73 -5.94 3.05 -13.99
CA LEU A 73 -7.12 3.09 -13.13
C LEU A 73 -8.39 2.60 -13.87
N ARG A 74 -8.56 2.98 -15.14
CA ARG A 74 -9.66 2.48 -15.99
C ARG A 74 -9.56 0.97 -16.21
N ALA A 75 -8.37 0.46 -16.50
CA ALA A 75 -8.14 -0.98 -16.65
C ALA A 75 -8.45 -1.75 -15.36
N ALA A 76 -8.14 -1.15 -14.20
CA ALA A 76 -8.50 -1.68 -12.89
C ALA A 76 -9.99 -1.50 -12.52
N ARG A 77 -10.81 -0.93 -13.42
CA ARG A 77 -12.24 -0.64 -13.21
C ARG A 77 -12.51 0.22 -11.97
N LEU A 78 -11.59 1.13 -11.66
CA LEU A 78 -11.76 2.10 -10.58
C LEU A 78 -12.44 3.36 -11.11
N ASP A 79 -13.27 3.98 -10.26
CA ASP A 79 -13.89 5.27 -10.56
C ASP A 79 -12.82 6.37 -10.51
N VAL A 80 -12.30 6.73 -11.68
CA VAL A 80 -11.23 7.72 -11.82
C VAL A 80 -11.66 9.07 -11.28
N ASP A 81 -12.90 9.50 -11.56
CA ASP A 81 -13.37 10.84 -11.22
C ASP A 81 -13.59 10.97 -9.71
N LEU A 82 -14.13 9.92 -9.07
CA LEU A 82 -14.20 9.84 -7.62
C LEU A 82 -12.81 9.90 -6.99
N LEU A 83 -11.85 9.12 -7.48
CA LEU A 83 -10.50 9.08 -6.90
C LEU A 83 -9.76 10.41 -7.01
N TYR A 84 -9.87 11.11 -8.14
CA TYR A 84 -9.26 12.44 -8.29
C TYR A 84 -10.01 13.52 -7.50
N SER A 85 -11.32 13.41 -7.29
CA SER A 85 -12.05 14.37 -6.45
C SER A 85 -11.70 14.24 -4.97
N LEU A 86 -11.50 13.01 -4.48
CA LEU A 86 -11.04 12.74 -3.11
C LEU A 86 -9.57 13.16 -2.86
N TRP A 87 -8.76 13.30 -3.92
CA TRP A 87 -7.36 13.72 -3.80
C TRP A 87 -7.16 15.23 -3.81
N LYS A 88 -8.00 15.96 -4.55
CA LYS A 88 -7.90 17.42 -4.68
C LYS A 88 -8.67 18.20 -3.61
N ALA A 89 -9.44 17.51 -2.76
CA ALA A 89 -10.12 18.07 -1.59
C ALA A 89 -9.17 18.14 -0.39
#